data_AF-A0A5D4K917-F1
#
_entry.id   AF-A0A5D4K917-F1
#
_cell.length_a   1.000
_cell.length_b   1.000
_cell.length_c   1.000
_cell.angle_alpha   90.00
_cell.angle_beta   90.00
_cell.angle_gamma   90.00
#
_symmetry.space_group_name_H-M   'P 1'
#
loop_
_entity.id
_entity.type
_entity.pdbx_description
1 polymer ?
#
loop_
_entity_poly.entity_id
_entity_poly.type
_entity_poly.pdbx_seq_one_letter_code
_entity_poly.pdbx_strand_id
1 'polypeptide(L)'
;MDNIIMGALFLLQAMGIFYIYSRSKTDEPNILLKLAGYSTLGAFSFGFNTIKLPLGFIVFILFFKPDTNFKRKREAAFLGFAVFLISLAIPLLQKTAYEWPAVVELESHHLNSISFEEEWKKVQEELGMGSYSVVKRFETTFDKDGELYSLDIKLIEPSPDGYVNYHLQLDEEKNLKIKRYRQEEGMMISEESEAIYFFSHLDALSSEMFNQSGIQYYTISSEGNRHGYAVREAQKFLVSANGLEKIENHQLPLEGIMLDVCGYEGKYSEKSQETCALNQHFLLDVSFPEQEVTEENIIDLARRDREINEWFENHTGESVGTEENGVYILKKDGKNVEVNQDEYVTAFKETPYVTINQTEHFWIAEVEQPYGYAPHRIEIKVNAETGKVIDYFFR
;
A
#
# COMPACT_ATOMS: atom_id res chain seq x y z
N MET A 1 20.82 -21.06 -13.84
CA MET A 1 22.23 -20.64 -13.76
C MET A 1 22.60 -20.08 -15.11
N ASP A 2 22.99 -18.81 -15.18
CA ASP A 2 23.23 -18.12 -16.45
C ASP A 2 24.23 -18.88 -17.33
N ASN A 3 23.94 -18.96 -18.63
CA ASN A 3 24.81 -19.60 -19.63
C ASN A 3 26.23 -19.03 -19.59
N ILE A 4 26.37 -17.74 -19.23
CA ILE A 4 27.64 -17.05 -19.05
C ILE A 4 28.42 -17.62 -17.86
N ILE A 5 27.78 -17.80 -16.71
CA ILE A 5 28.40 -18.35 -15.50
C ILE A 5 28.81 -19.81 -15.71
N MET A 6 27.95 -20.59 -16.38
CA MET A 6 28.26 -21.98 -16.72
C MET A 6 29.46 -22.07 -17.66
N GLY A 7 29.54 -21.19 -18.67
CA GLY A 7 30.69 -21.09 -19.57
C GLY A 7 31.98 -20.68 -18.85
N ALA A 8 31.90 -19.72 -17.91
CA ALA A 8 33.05 -19.27 -17.12
C ALA A 8 33.60 -20.38 -16.22
N LEU A 9 32.72 -21.14 -15.54
CA LEU A 9 33.11 -22.30 -14.73
C LEU A 9 33.78 -23.39 -15.58
N PHE A 10 33.23 -23.65 -16.78
CA PHE A 10 33.82 -24.62 -17.70
C PHE A 10 35.22 -24.19 -18.16
N LEU A 11 35.42 -22.92 -18.52
CA LEU A 11 36.73 -22.38 -18.90
C LEU A 11 37.73 -22.46 -17.73
N LEU A 12 37.31 -22.10 -16.52
CA LEU A 12 38.14 -22.20 -15.31
C LEU A 12 38.55 -23.66 -15.05
N GLN A 13 37.64 -24.61 -15.23
CA GLN A 13 37.91 -26.03 -15.10
C GLN A 13 38.89 -26.51 -16.20
N ALA A 14 38.69 -26.11 -17.45
CA ALA A 14 39.58 -26.47 -18.56
C ALA A 14 41.01 -25.91 -18.38
N MET A 15 41.14 -24.66 -17.94
CA MET A 15 42.43 -24.05 -17.58
C MET A 15 43.11 -24.80 -16.43
N GLY A 16 42.35 -25.14 -15.38
CA GLY A 16 42.85 -25.93 -14.26
C GLY A 16 43.35 -27.31 -14.69
N ILE A 17 42.61 -28.01 -15.55
CA ILE A 17 43.03 -29.30 -16.13
C ILE A 17 44.31 -29.14 -16.94
N PHE A 18 44.41 -28.11 -17.78
CA PHE A 18 45.62 -27.85 -18.58
C PHE A 18 46.84 -27.54 -17.71
N TYR A 19 46.66 -26.77 -16.64
CA TYR A 19 47.70 -26.49 -15.65
C TYR A 19 48.18 -27.76 -14.93
N ILE A 20 47.26 -28.68 -14.57
CA ILE A 20 47.61 -29.97 -13.98
C ILE A 20 48.32 -30.87 -15.01
N TYR A 21 47.85 -30.86 -16.26
CA TYR A 21 48.43 -31.61 -17.38
C TYR A 21 49.89 -31.22 -17.63
N SER A 22 50.20 -29.92 -17.66
CA SER A 22 51.57 -29.41 -17.88
C SER A 22 52.60 -29.92 -16.84
N ARG A 23 52.14 -30.41 -15.69
CA ARG A 23 52.98 -30.91 -14.59
C ARG A 23 52.87 -32.42 -14.39
N SER A 24 52.22 -33.12 -15.32
CA SER A 24 52.02 -34.58 -15.29
C SER A 24 53.18 -35.30 -15.98
N LYS A 25 53.43 -36.56 -15.59
CA LYS A 25 54.42 -37.38 -16.29
C LYS A 25 53.88 -37.77 -17.66
N THR A 26 54.69 -37.57 -18.70
CA THR A 26 54.31 -37.72 -20.12
C THR A 26 54.30 -39.16 -20.60
N ASP A 27 54.68 -40.12 -19.77
CA ASP A 27 54.73 -41.55 -20.05
C ASP A 27 53.36 -42.24 -19.95
N GLU A 28 52.34 -41.57 -19.41
CA GLU A 28 50.99 -42.15 -19.27
C GLU A 28 50.10 -41.88 -20.48
N PRO A 29 49.57 -42.91 -21.17
CA PRO A 29 48.68 -42.72 -22.31
C PRO A 29 47.37 -42.05 -21.90
N ASN A 30 46.92 -41.11 -22.74
CA ASN A 30 45.66 -40.37 -22.61
C ASN A 30 45.50 -39.63 -21.27
N ILE A 31 46.60 -39.15 -20.68
CA ILE A 31 46.59 -38.47 -19.38
C ILE A 31 45.63 -37.28 -19.34
N LEU A 32 45.51 -36.47 -20.40
CA LEU A 32 44.58 -35.34 -20.47
C LEU A 32 43.11 -35.80 -20.29
N LEU A 33 42.70 -36.84 -21.02
CA LEU A 33 41.36 -37.41 -20.92
C LEU A 33 41.09 -37.99 -19.52
N LYS A 34 42.11 -38.63 -18.92
CA LYS A 34 42.01 -39.13 -17.54
C LYS A 34 41.83 -37.98 -16.55
N LEU A 35 42.60 -36.90 -16.66
CA LEU A 35 42.45 -35.73 -15.79
C LEU A 35 41.07 -35.08 -15.95
N ALA A 36 40.56 -34.97 -17.18
CA ALA A 36 39.19 -34.53 -17.42
C ALA A 36 38.19 -35.46 -16.73
N GLY A 37 38.33 -36.78 -16.86
CA GLY A 37 37.48 -37.76 -16.18
C GLY A 37 37.51 -37.65 -14.65
N TYR A 38 38.69 -37.48 -14.05
CA TYR A 38 38.82 -37.28 -12.59
C TYR A 38 38.20 -35.95 -12.15
N SER A 39 38.34 -34.88 -12.94
CA SER A 39 37.70 -33.58 -12.68
C SER A 39 36.18 -33.66 -12.79
N THR A 40 35.65 -34.34 -13.81
CA THR A 40 34.21 -34.59 -13.94
C THR A 40 33.69 -35.45 -12.78
N LEU A 41 34.43 -36.48 -12.37
CA LEU A 41 34.10 -37.30 -11.20
C LEU A 41 34.08 -36.47 -9.92
N GLY A 42 35.04 -35.57 -9.72
CA GLY A 42 35.06 -34.66 -8.56
C GLY A 42 33.88 -33.68 -8.52
N ALA A 43 33.44 -33.21 -9.69
CA ALA A 43 32.29 -32.31 -9.81
C ALA A 43 30.94 -33.01 -9.75
N PHE A 44 30.91 -34.34 -9.88
CA PHE A 44 29.68 -35.12 -9.91
C PHE A 44 28.96 -35.08 -8.56
N SER A 45 27.72 -34.62 -8.61
CA SER A 45 26.83 -34.53 -7.46
C SER A 45 25.57 -35.35 -7.65
N PHE A 46 25.09 -35.95 -6.57
CA PHE A 46 23.80 -36.60 -6.49
C PHE A 46 22.80 -35.70 -5.76
N GLY A 47 21.67 -35.38 -6.40
CA GLY A 47 20.60 -34.59 -5.79
C GLY A 47 19.61 -35.48 -5.04
N PHE A 48 19.36 -35.18 -3.77
CA PHE A 48 18.29 -35.78 -2.98
C PHE A 48 17.48 -34.65 -2.33
N ASN A 49 16.24 -34.46 -2.77
CA ASN A 49 15.43 -33.27 -2.46
C ASN A 49 16.20 -31.97 -2.77
N THR A 50 16.33 -31.08 -1.79
CA THR A 50 17.05 -29.80 -1.89
C THR A 50 18.56 -29.92 -1.66
N ILE A 51 19.06 -31.09 -1.25
CA ILE A 51 20.47 -31.30 -0.89
C ILE A 51 21.22 -31.93 -2.07
N LYS A 52 22.32 -31.30 -2.48
CA LYS A 52 23.27 -31.87 -3.46
C LYS A 52 24.47 -32.46 -2.73
N LEU A 53 24.68 -33.77 -2.85
CA LEU A 53 25.79 -34.49 -2.23
C LEU A 53 26.93 -34.69 -3.24
N PRO A 54 28.20 -34.48 -2.87
CA PRO A 54 29.36 -34.64 -3.76
C PRO A 54 29.76 -36.12 -3.92
N LEU A 55 28.83 -36.95 -4.40
CA LEU A 55 28.98 -38.40 -4.42
C LEU A 55 30.21 -38.84 -5.23
N GLY A 56 30.50 -38.18 -6.35
CA GLY A 56 31.63 -38.57 -7.19
C GLY A 56 32.98 -38.31 -6.51
N PHE A 57 33.09 -37.22 -5.74
CA PHE A 57 34.28 -36.96 -4.93
C PHE A 57 34.43 -37.96 -3.77
N ILE A 58 33.33 -38.34 -3.12
CA ILE A 58 33.32 -39.39 -2.08
C ILE A 58 33.79 -40.73 -2.68
N VAL A 59 33.25 -41.11 -3.84
CA VAL A 59 33.63 -42.34 -4.56
C VAL A 59 35.11 -42.30 -4.94
N PHE A 60 35.62 -41.15 -5.40
CA PHE A 60 37.03 -40.98 -5.68
C PHE A 60 37.91 -41.25 -4.44
N ILE A 61 37.57 -40.66 -3.28
CA ILE A 61 38.34 -40.86 -2.05
C ILE A 61 38.31 -42.32 -1.58
N LEU A 62 37.15 -42.97 -1.65
CA LEU A 62 36.96 -44.31 -1.09
C LEU A 62 37.48 -45.43 -2.00
N PHE A 63 37.34 -45.30 -3.32
CA PHE A 63 37.55 -46.41 -4.26
C PHE A 63 38.71 -46.20 -5.25
N PHE A 64 39.18 -44.97 -5.48
CA PHE A 64 40.21 -44.71 -6.49
C PHE A 64 41.60 -44.50 -5.87
N LYS A 65 42.50 -45.46 -6.11
CA LYS A 65 43.94 -45.38 -5.77
C LYS A 65 44.80 -45.64 -7.01
N PRO A 66 44.87 -44.70 -7.98
CA PRO A 66 45.66 -44.92 -9.18
C PRO A 66 47.17 -44.95 -8.90
N ASP A 67 47.88 -45.93 -9.49
CA ASP A 67 49.32 -46.13 -9.24
C ASP A 67 50.21 -45.08 -9.95
N THR A 68 49.81 -44.64 -11.14
CA THR A 68 50.54 -43.65 -11.95
C THR A 68 49.88 -42.27 -11.86
N ASN A 69 50.70 -41.21 -11.82
CA ASN A 69 50.27 -39.81 -11.72
C ASN A 69 49.22 -39.54 -10.61
N PHE A 70 49.23 -40.31 -9.52
CA PHE A 70 48.25 -40.22 -8.42
C PHE A 70 48.01 -38.78 -7.95
N LYS A 71 49.09 -38.03 -7.69
CA LYS A 71 49.02 -36.64 -7.23
C LYS A 71 48.22 -35.75 -8.20
N ARG A 72 48.41 -35.93 -9.51
CA ARG A 72 47.75 -35.10 -10.55
C ARG A 72 46.29 -35.49 -10.76
N LYS A 73 45.99 -36.79 -10.75
CA LYS A 73 44.61 -37.29 -10.78
C LYS A 73 43.81 -36.84 -9.55
N ARG A 74 44.47 -36.83 -8.38
CA ARG A 74 43.93 -36.25 -7.15
C ARG A 74 43.70 -34.76 -7.27
N GLU A 75 44.68 -33.98 -7.73
CA GLU A 75 44.50 -32.54 -8.00
C GLU A 75 43.31 -32.28 -8.94
N ALA A 76 43.12 -33.10 -9.98
CA ALA A 76 41.98 -32.99 -10.88
C ALA A 76 40.64 -33.30 -10.19
N ALA A 77 40.57 -34.35 -9.36
CA ALA A 77 39.37 -34.63 -8.57
C ALA A 77 39.04 -33.51 -7.57
N PHE A 78 40.04 -32.92 -6.92
CA PHE A 78 39.87 -31.76 -6.05
C PHE A 78 39.43 -30.51 -6.82
N LEU A 79 39.94 -30.29 -8.04
CA LEU A 79 39.49 -29.22 -8.93
C LEU A 79 38.00 -29.38 -9.27
N GLY A 80 37.58 -30.59 -9.63
CA GLY A 80 36.16 -30.91 -9.85
C GLY A 80 35.30 -30.61 -8.62
N PHE A 81 35.74 -31.04 -7.45
CA PHE A 81 35.04 -30.79 -6.19
C PHE A 81 34.98 -29.29 -5.84
N ALA A 82 36.03 -28.52 -6.12
CA ALA A 82 36.01 -27.07 -5.95
C ALA A 82 34.99 -26.40 -6.89
N VAL A 83 34.91 -26.84 -8.15
CA VAL A 83 33.87 -26.37 -9.10
C VAL A 83 32.47 -26.68 -8.56
N PHE A 84 32.26 -27.87 -8.00
CA PHE A 84 30.99 -28.21 -7.34
C PHE A 84 30.68 -27.25 -6.17
N LEU A 85 31.64 -26.99 -5.27
CA LEU A 85 31.44 -26.04 -4.16
C LEU A 85 31.12 -24.62 -4.65
N ILE A 86 31.82 -24.13 -5.67
CA ILE A 86 31.54 -22.82 -6.28
C ILE A 86 30.14 -22.81 -6.87
N SER A 87 29.71 -23.90 -7.53
CA SER A 87 28.36 -24.00 -8.09
C SER A 87 27.24 -23.94 -7.03
N LEU A 88 27.52 -24.38 -5.79
CA LEU A 88 26.61 -24.23 -4.66
C LEU A 88 26.61 -22.81 -4.09
N ALA A 89 27.77 -22.15 -4.09
CA ALA A 89 27.92 -20.79 -3.58
C ALA A 89 27.30 -19.74 -4.52
N ILE A 90 27.34 -19.94 -5.84
CA ILE A 90 26.86 -18.96 -6.83
C ILE A 90 25.41 -18.50 -6.56
N PRO A 91 24.41 -19.39 -6.42
CA PRO A 91 23.03 -18.95 -6.16
C PRO A 91 22.91 -18.14 -4.86
N LEU A 92 23.66 -18.50 -3.82
CA LEU A 92 23.68 -17.77 -2.54
C LEU A 92 24.28 -16.38 -2.72
N LEU A 93 25.38 -16.26 -3.47
CA LEU A 93 26.03 -14.99 -3.76
C LEU A 93 25.16 -14.10 -4.66
N GLN A 94 24.51 -14.67 -5.68
CA GLN A 94 23.59 -13.93 -6.54
C GLN A 94 22.41 -13.40 -5.74
N LYS A 95 21.82 -14.22 -4.87
CA LYS A 95 20.75 -13.79 -3.96
C LYS A 95 21.23 -12.68 -3.03
N THR A 96 22.36 -12.88 -2.37
CA THR A 96 22.92 -11.90 -1.41
C THR A 96 23.27 -10.57 -2.08
N ALA A 97 23.86 -10.62 -3.28
CA ALA A 97 24.21 -9.42 -4.05
C ALA A 97 22.95 -8.69 -4.55
N TYR A 98 21.92 -9.44 -4.96
CA TYR A 98 20.65 -8.85 -5.36
C TYR A 98 19.92 -8.20 -4.18
N GLU A 99 19.88 -8.85 -3.02
CA GLU A 99 19.23 -8.39 -1.78
C GLU A 99 20.10 -7.41 -0.97
N TRP A 100 21.26 -7.00 -1.50
CA TRP A 100 22.14 -6.05 -0.83
C TRP A 100 21.40 -4.71 -0.64
N PRO A 101 21.38 -4.14 0.58
CA PRO A 101 20.64 -2.90 0.82
C PRO A 101 21.21 -1.74 -0.02
N ALA A 102 20.32 -1.00 -0.68
CA ALA A 102 20.65 0.28 -1.29
C ALA A 102 20.41 1.40 -0.26
N VAL A 103 21.07 2.53 -0.47
CA VAL A 103 20.92 3.74 0.36
C VAL A 103 20.75 4.92 -0.58
N VAL A 104 19.67 5.68 -0.40
CA VAL A 104 19.37 6.89 -1.16
C VAL A 104 19.26 8.05 -0.18
N GLU A 105 19.99 9.13 -0.44
CA GLU A 105 19.89 10.37 0.35
C GLU A 105 18.65 11.16 -0.07
N LEU A 106 17.85 11.59 0.91
CA LEU A 106 16.70 12.48 0.68
C LEU A 106 17.19 13.91 0.46
N GLU A 107 16.58 14.64 -0.47
CA GLU A 107 16.86 16.07 -0.69
C GLU A 107 16.40 16.95 0.46
N SER A 108 15.30 16.55 1.10
CA SER A 108 14.67 17.32 2.16
C SER A 108 14.07 16.40 3.22
N HIS A 109 14.16 16.84 4.47
CA HIS A 109 13.56 16.17 5.63
C HIS A 109 12.41 16.98 6.22
N HIS A 110 11.95 18.03 5.55
CA HIS A 110 10.88 18.89 6.04
C HIS A 110 9.66 18.79 5.12
N LEU A 111 8.46 18.65 5.68
CA LEU A 111 7.21 18.39 4.97
C LEU A 111 6.90 19.45 3.90
N ASN A 112 7.15 20.73 4.19
CA ASN A 112 6.92 21.82 3.22
C ASN A 112 7.88 21.85 2.02
N SER A 113 8.99 21.09 2.06
CA SER A 113 10.03 21.13 1.02
C SER A 113 10.35 19.76 0.42
N ILE A 114 9.93 18.67 1.04
CA ILE A 114 10.03 17.34 0.46
C ILE A 114 9.01 17.20 -0.68
N SER A 115 9.44 16.65 -1.82
CA SER A 115 8.54 16.13 -2.85
C SER A 115 8.65 14.61 -2.84
N PHE A 116 7.64 13.95 -2.29
CA PHE A 116 7.56 12.50 -2.27
C PHE A 116 7.60 11.92 -3.68
N GLU A 117 7.03 12.62 -4.68
CA GLU A 117 7.10 12.20 -6.08
C GLU A 117 8.55 12.15 -6.61
N GLU A 118 9.31 13.23 -6.40
CA GLU A 118 10.69 13.31 -6.89
C GLU A 118 11.63 12.38 -6.12
N GLU A 119 11.47 12.26 -4.79
CA GLU A 119 12.21 11.28 -3.99
C GLU A 119 11.94 9.85 -4.48
N TRP A 120 10.69 9.56 -4.82
CA TRP A 120 10.31 8.26 -5.36
C TRP A 120 10.94 7.99 -6.74
N LYS A 121 10.96 8.98 -7.65
CA LYS A 121 11.63 8.84 -8.96
C LYS A 121 13.11 8.49 -8.83
N LYS A 122 13.82 9.09 -7.87
CA LYS A 122 15.22 8.76 -7.59
C LYS A 122 15.39 7.33 -7.10
N VAL A 123 14.51 6.88 -6.21
CA VAL A 123 14.51 5.49 -5.75
C VAL A 123 14.30 4.53 -6.92
N GLN A 124 13.37 4.85 -7.83
CA GLN A 124 13.15 4.04 -9.03
C GLN A 124 14.39 3.97 -9.91
N GLU A 125 15.08 5.10 -10.12
CA GLU A 125 16.31 5.17 -10.91
C GLU A 125 17.44 4.34 -10.28
N GLU A 126 17.71 4.52 -8.98
CA GLU A 126 18.78 3.80 -8.26
C GLU A 126 18.57 2.28 -8.28
N LEU A 127 17.32 1.84 -8.17
CA LEU A 127 16.98 0.42 -8.14
C LEU A 127 16.76 -0.20 -9.53
N GLY A 128 16.65 0.63 -10.57
CA GLY A 128 16.25 0.22 -11.91
C GLY A 128 14.84 -0.38 -11.94
N MET A 129 13.91 0.16 -11.15
CA MET A 129 12.53 -0.32 -11.03
C MET A 129 11.66 0.07 -12.23
N GLY A 130 10.64 -0.73 -12.50
CA GLY A 130 9.57 -0.37 -13.42
C GLY A 130 8.55 0.60 -12.79
N SER A 131 7.56 1.00 -13.58
CA SER A 131 6.47 1.89 -13.15
C SER A 131 5.38 1.19 -12.33
N TYR A 132 5.30 -0.14 -12.35
CA TYR A 132 4.16 -0.91 -11.85
C TYR A 132 4.27 -1.32 -10.37
N SER A 133 5.08 -0.63 -9.57
CA SER A 133 5.15 -0.87 -8.13
C SER A 133 3.91 -0.32 -7.43
N VAL A 134 3.43 -1.02 -6.41
CA VAL A 134 2.26 -0.67 -5.62
C VAL A 134 2.63 -0.50 -4.16
N VAL A 135 2.03 0.50 -3.50
CA VAL A 135 2.19 0.73 -2.07
C VAL A 135 1.32 -0.25 -1.29
N LYS A 136 1.90 -0.94 -0.31
CA LYS A 136 1.16 -1.81 0.63
C LYS A 136 1.04 -1.22 2.02
N ARG A 137 2.01 -0.38 2.38
CA ARG A 137 2.02 0.37 3.63
C ARG A 137 2.87 1.59 3.43
N PHE A 138 2.33 2.72 3.83
CA PHE A 138 3.05 3.96 4.02
C PHE A 138 2.83 4.38 5.47
N GLU A 139 3.91 4.71 6.16
CA GLU A 139 3.86 5.31 7.49
C GLU A 139 4.99 6.34 7.61
N THR A 140 4.64 7.54 8.00
CA THR A 140 5.61 8.61 8.24
C THR A 140 5.27 9.33 9.53
N THR A 141 6.28 9.87 10.20
CA THR A 141 6.07 10.73 11.37
C THR A 141 6.83 12.02 11.22
N PHE A 142 6.11 13.12 11.43
CA PHE A 142 6.66 14.47 11.48
C PHE A 142 6.45 15.07 12.87
N ASP A 143 7.32 15.97 13.27
CA ASP A 143 6.97 16.87 14.37
C ASP A 143 5.93 17.92 13.94
N LYS A 144 5.46 18.69 14.92
CA LYS A 144 4.50 19.78 14.71
C LYS A 144 4.98 20.89 13.77
N ASP A 145 6.30 21.02 13.57
CA ASP A 145 6.90 22.05 12.73
C ASP A 145 7.08 21.52 11.28
N GLY A 146 7.03 20.19 11.10
CA GLY A 146 7.10 19.50 9.81
C GLY A 146 8.39 18.72 9.59
N GLU A 147 9.26 18.61 10.58
CA GLU A 147 10.51 17.84 10.47
C GLU A 147 10.24 16.34 10.54
N LEU A 148 10.81 15.61 9.59
CA LEU A 148 10.70 14.17 9.44
C LEU A 148 11.50 13.45 10.53
N TYR A 149 10.81 12.60 11.30
CA TYR A 149 11.41 11.68 12.26
C TYR A 149 11.56 10.27 11.71
N SER A 150 10.57 9.76 11.00
CA SER A 150 10.59 8.40 10.48
C SER A 150 9.81 8.28 9.18
N LEU A 151 10.30 7.42 8.29
CA LEU A 151 9.63 7.04 7.06
C LEU A 151 9.74 5.51 6.91
N ASP A 152 8.62 4.82 6.80
CA ASP A 152 8.52 3.38 6.55
C ASP A 152 7.57 3.15 5.37
N ILE A 153 8.10 2.53 4.31
CA ILE A 153 7.34 2.26 3.09
C ILE A 153 7.52 0.79 2.73
N LYS A 154 6.42 0.10 2.50
CA LYS A 154 6.40 -1.25 1.94
C LYS A 154 5.74 -1.24 0.58
N LEU A 155 6.45 -1.78 -0.41
CA LEU A 155 6.01 -1.82 -1.79
C LEU A 155 6.11 -3.24 -2.34
N ILE A 156 5.30 -3.51 -3.36
CA ILE A 156 5.38 -4.74 -4.13
C ILE A 156 5.43 -4.39 -5.62
N GLU A 157 6.32 -5.04 -6.36
CA GLU A 157 6.42 -4.94 -7.81
C GLU A 157 6.19 -6.33 -8.44
N PRO A 158 5.30 -6.45 -9.44
CA PRO A 158 5.14 -7.68 -10.19
C PRO A 158 6.38 -7.99 -11.05
N SER A 159 6.76 -9.26 -11.08
CA SER A 159 7.91 -9.76 -11.84
C SER A 159 7.50 -11.05 -12.59
N PRO A 160 8.14 -11.41 -13.72
CA PRO A 160 7.83 -12.65 -14.43
C PRO A 160 7.88 -13.92 -13.56
N ASP A 161 8.74 -13.91 -12.53
CA ASP A 161 8.97 -15.03 -11.61
C ASP A 161 8.26 -14.86 -10.25
N GLY A 162 7.22 -14.01 -10.16
CA GLY A 162 6.48 -13.74 -8.91
C GLY A 162 6.47 -12.25 -8.55
N TYR A 163 6.94 -11.91 -7.35
CA TYR A 163 6.93 -10.53 -6.86
C TYR A 163 8.27 -10.13 -6.23
N VAL A 164 8.58 -8.84 -6.30
CA VAL A 164 9.67 -8.22 -5.54
C VAL A 164 9.05 -7.35 -4.47
N ASN A 165 9.40 -7.63 -3.22
CA ASN A 165 9.01 -6.79 -2.09
C ASN A 165 10.13 -5.79 -1.81
N TYR A 166 9.76 -4.54 -1.56
CA TYR A 166 10.67 -3.50 -1.11
C TYR A 166 10.23 -3.00 0.26
N HIS A 167 11.21 -2.82 1.14
CA HIS A 167 11.03 -2.16 2.43
C HIS A 167 12.03 -1.02 2.50
N LEU A 168 11.51 0.20 2.53
CA LEU A 168 12.27 1.43 2.59
C LEU A 168 12.08 2.00 3.99
N GLN A 169 13.18 2.31 4.65
CA GLN A 169 13.17 2.84 6.00
C GLN A 169 14.22 3.92 6.16
N LEU A 170 13.85 5.02 6.83
CA LEU A 170 14.81 6.04 7.23
C LEU A 170 15.82 5.46 8.23
N ASP A 171 17.12 5.69 8.02
CA ASP A 171 18.18 5.27 8.95
C ASP A 171 18.59 6.39 9.92
N GLU A 172 19.56 6.11 10.80
CA GLU A 172 20.05 7.06 11.81
C GLU A 172 20.70 8.31 11.20
N GLU A 173 21.18 8.23 9.96
CA GLU A 173 21.77 9.34 9.22
C GLU A 173 20.72 10.09 8.38
N LYS A 174 19.44 9.74 8.53
CA LYS A 174 18.30 10.22 7.75
C LYS A 174 18.39 9.91 6.24
N ASN A 175 19.07 8.82 5.89
CA ASN A 175 19.04 8.27 4.54
C ASN A 175 17.95 7.21 4.41
N LEU A 176 17.43 7.04 3.20
CA LEU A 176 16.47 5.99 2.90
C LEU A 176 17.19 4.68 2.61
N LYS A 177 17.16 3.76 3.56
CA LYS A 177 17.69 2.41 3.43
C LYS A 177 16.66 1.50 2.80
N ILE A 178 17.03 0.86 1.69
CA ILE A 178 16.11 0.07 0.89
C ILE A 178 16.54 -1.38 0.91
N LYS A 179 15.67 -2.25 1.41
CA LYS A 179 15.83 -3.70 1.36
C LYS A 179 14.86 -4.25 0.34
N ARG A 180 15.35 -5.11 -0.56
CA ARG A 180 14.52 -5.83 -1.52
C ARG A 180 14.70 -7.33 -1.37
N TYR A 181 13.64 -8.09 -1.59
CA TYR A 181 13.69 -9.55 -1.63
C TYR A 181 12.67 -10.12 -2.61
N ARG A 182 13.05 -11.20 -3.29
CA ARG A 182 12.21 -11.88 -4.27
C ARG A 182 11.35 -12.95 -3.58
N GLN A 183 10.09 -13.03 -3.99
CA GLN A 183 9.13 -14.03 -3.52
C GLN A 183 8.50 -14.73 -4.73
N GLU A 184 8.69 -16.05 -4.82
CA GLU A 184 8.30 -16.86 -5.99
C GLU A 184 6.80 -17.18 -6.05
N GLU A 185 6.07 -17.07 -4.93
CA GLU A 185 4.62 -17.29 -4.86
C GLU A 185 3.91 -16.14 -4.14
N GLY A 186 2.85 -15.60 -4.74
CA GLY A 186 2.04 -14.53 -4.17
C GLY A 186 0.69 -14.36 -4.88
N MET A 187 -0.28 -13.79 -4.18
CA MET A 187 -1.62 -13.52 -4.70
C MET A 187 -1.59 -12.48 -5.83
N MET A 188 -2.58 -12.56 -6.71
CA MET A 188 -2.88 -11.54 -7.72
C MET A 188 -3.06 -10.19 -7.01
N ILE A 189 -2.27 -9.18 -7.39
CA ILE A 189 -2.45 -7.81 -6.91
C ILE A 189 -3.71 -7.28 -7.62
N SER A 190 -4.76 -6.95 -6.86
CA SER A 190 -5.87 -6.15 -7.41
C SER A 190 -5.30 -4.82 -7.88
N GLU A 191 -5.90 -4.21 -8.91
CA GLU A 191 -5.51 -2.90 -9.42
C GLU A 191 -5.47 -1.87 -8.27
N GLU A 192 -4.29 -1.73 -7.71
CA GLU A 192 -3.97 -0.92 -6.54
C GLU A 192 -3.12 0.23 -7.07
N SER A 193 -3.35 1.44 -6.55
CA SER A 193 -2.79 2.67 -7.09
C SER A 193 -1.27 2.59 -7.24
N GLU A 194 -0.77 2.90 -8.43
CA GLU A 194 0.67 2.91 -8.71
C GLU A 194 1.39 3.81 -7.69
N ALA A 195 2.55 3.37 -7.20
CA ALA A 195 3.27 4.07 -6.13
C ALA A 195 3.56 5.53 -6.49
N ILE A 196 3.92 5.81 -7.74
CA ILE A 196 4.15 7.17 -8.24
C ILE A 196 2.89 8.05 -8.10
N TYR A 197 1.71 7.48 -8.35
CA TYR A 197 0.43 8.19 -8.20
C TYR A 197 0.14 8.48 -6.74
N PHE A 198 0.38 7.52 -5.84
CA PHE A 198 0.22 7.75 -4.42
C PHE A 198 1.15 8.87 -3.90
N PHE A 199 2.44 8.80 -4.25
CA PHE A 199 3.43 9.79 -3.79
C PHE A 199 3.18 11.19 -4.34
N SER A 200 2.72 11.33 -5.59
CA SER A 200 2.39 12.65 -6.14
C SER A 200 1.22 13.34 -5.42
N HIS A 201 0.30 12.58 -4.82
CA HIS A 201 -0.78 13.16 -4.02
C HIS A 201 -0.37 13.52 -2.60
N LEU A 202 0.69 12.89 -2.05
CA LEU A 202 1.24 13.28 -0.76
C LEU A 202 1.90 14.66 -0.80
N ASP A 203 2.35 15.12 -1.96
CA ASP A 203 2.94 16.45 -2.14
C ASP A 203 1.94 17.60 -1.89
N ALA A 204 0.64 17.29 -1.80
CA ALA A 204 -0.37 18.26 -1.37
C ALA A 204 -0.33 18.57 0.13
N LEU A 205 0.35 17.75 0.94
CA LEU A 205 0.43 17.93 2.39
C LEU A 205 1.35 19.10 2.76
N SER A 206 0.99 19.83 3.82
CA SER A 206 1.83 20.90 4.37
C SER A 206 1.80 20.88 5.90
N SER A 207 2.86 21.38 6.53
CA SER A 207 2.96 21.49 8.00
C SER A 207 1.83 22.32 8.62
N GLU A 208 1.26 23.28 7.89
CA GLU A 208 0.13 24.10 8.36
C GLU A 208 -1.12 23.25 8.66
N MET A 209 -1.26 22.09 8.01
CA MET A 209 -2.32 21.11 8.26
C MET A 209 -2.17 20.41 9.62
N PHE A 210 -0.99 20.49 10.25
CA PHE A 210 -0.57 19.75 11.44
C PHE A 210 -0.23 20.68 12.62
N ASN A 211 -1.01 21.74 12.82
CA ASN A 211 -0.75 22.75 13.86
C ASN A 211 -1.88 22.81 14.91
N GLN A 212 -2.12 21.70 15.60
CA GLN A 212 -3.12 21.62 16.68
C GLN A 212 -2.47 21.87 18.05
N SER A 213 -3.11 22.72 18.85
CA SER A 213 -2.61 23.07 20.19
C SER A 213 -2.49 21.82 21.07
N GLY A 214 -1.33 21.63 21.69
CA GLY A 214 -1.04 20.50 22.58
C GLY A 214 -0.37 19.31 21.88
N ILE A 215 -0.50 19.20 20.56
CA ILE A 215 0.12 18.13 19.78
C ILE A 215 1.58 18.48 19.45
N GLN A 216 2.49 17.51 19.60
CA GLN A 216 3.93 17.66 19.37
C GLN A 216 4.41 16.96 18.11
N TYR A 217 3.78 15.85 17.73
CA TYR A 217 4.12 15.11 16.53
C TYR A 217 2.91 14.36 15.98
N TYR A 218 3.00 14.02 14.70
CA TYR A 218 1.92 13.42 13.92
C TYR A 218 2.45 12.21 13.16
N THR A 219 1.75 11.09 13.30
CA THR A 219 1.95 9.91 12.46
C THR A 219 0.87 9.87 11.40
N ILE A 220 1.29 9.67 10.17
CA ILE A 220 0.43 9.53 9.00
C ILE A 220 0.62 8.12 8.46
N SER A 221 -0.46 7.36 8.31
CA SER A 221 -0.41 6.02 7.71
C SER A 221 -1.43 5.84 6.60
N SER A 222 -1.09 5.01 5.62
CA SER A 222 -1.99 4.64 4.53
C SER A 222 -1.63 3.27 3.96
N GLU A 223 -2.63 2.59 3.40
CA GLU A 223 -2.40 1.41 2.56
C GLU A 223 -2.09 1.79 1.10
N GLY A 224 -2.11 3.10 0.77
CA GLY A 224 -1.72 3.62 -0.54
C GLY A 224 -2.78 3.55 -1.63
N ASN A 225 -3.88 2.87 -1.34
CA ASN A 225 -4.90 2.54 -2.31
C ASN A 225 -6.06 3.52 -2.31
N ARG A 226 -6.64 3.69 -3.50
CA ARG A 226 -7.89 4.41 -3.71
C ARG A 226 -9.08 3.50 -3.42
N HIS A 227 -9.92 3.88 -2.46
CA HIS A 227 -11.06 3.05 -2.01
C HIS A 227 -12.30 3.89 -1.71
N GLY A 228 -13.45 3.20 -1.66
CA GLY A 228 -14.68 3.76 -1.13
C GLY A 228 -14.56 4.09 0.36
N TYR A 229 -14.91 5.32 0.72
CA TYR A 229 -14.85 5.86 2.07
C TYR A 229 -16.26 6.25 2.54
N ALA A 230 -16.69 5.70 3.69
CA ALA A 230 -18.02 5.92 4.26
C ALA A 230 -18.03 6.09 5.78
N VAL A 231 -16.87 6.34 6.41
CA VAL A 231 -16.76 6.45 7.88
C VAL A 231 -17.38 7.75 8.38
N ARG A 232 -18.38 7.65 9.27
CA ARG A 232 -19.18 8.79 9.74
C ARG A 232 -18.68 9.36 11.06
N GLU A 233 -18.08 8.53 11.90
CA GLU A 233 -17.71 8.84 13.29
C GLU A 233 -16.40 9.63 13.38
N ALA A 234 -15.53 9.53 12.37
CA ALA A 234 -14.25 10.21 12.32
C ALA A 234 -14.37 11.65 11.80
N GLN A 235 -13.52 12.54 12.32
CA GLN A 235 -13.24 13.82 11.67
C GLN A 235 -12.51 13.55 10.36
N LYS A 236 -13.00 14.14 9.28
CA LYS A 236 -12.56 13.84 7.92
C LYS A 236 -12.37 15.13 7.15
N PHE A 237 -11.27 15.21 6.42
CA PHE A 237 -10.86 16.41 5.71
C PHE A 237 -10.45 16.06 4.29
N LEU A 238 -10.90 16.87 3.33
CA LEU A 238 -10.38 16.90 1.98
C LEU A 238 -9.07 17.68 2.01
N VAL A 239 -8.01 17.09 1.47
CA VAL A 239 -6.76 17.80 1.23
C VAL A 239 -6.83 18.48 -0.12
N SER A 240 -6.60 19.79 -0.13
CA SER A 240 -6.55 20.60 -1.35
C SER A 240 -5.33 21.52 -1.33
N ALA A 241 -5.04 22.16 -2.47
CA ALA A 241 -3.99 23.17 -2.55
C ALA A 241 -4.21 24.37 -1.60
N ASN A 242 -5.44 24.58 -1.09
CA ASN A 242 -5.78 25.66 -0.18
C ASN A 242 -5.78 25.22 1.30
N GLY A 243 -5.34 23.99 1.60
CA GLY A 243 -5.38 23.43 2.95
C GLY A 243 -6.45 22.35 3.13
N LEU A 244 -6.88 22.17 4.38
CA LEU A 244 -7.89 21.20 4.78
C LEU A 244 -9.30 21.79 4.69
N GLU A 245 -10.18 21.11 3.96
CA GLU A 245 -11.62 21.38 3.95
C GLU A 245 -12.35 20.27 4.70
N LYS A 246 -13.20 20.61 5.67
CA LYS A 246 -13.94 19.60 6.44
C LYS A 246 -14.97 18.90 5.54
N ILE A 247 -14.99 17.58 5.58
CA ILE A 247 -16.00 16.76 4.91
C ILE A 247 -17.12 16.45 5.91
N GLU A 248 -18.35 16.80 5.55
CA GLU A 248 -19.52 16.50 6.36
C GLU A 248 -20.11 15.13 6.02
N ASN A 249 -20.85 14.53 6.96
CA ASN A 249 -21.41 13.17 6.82
C ASN A 249 -22.31 13.02 5.59
N HIS A 250 -23.01 14.09 5.22
CA HIS A 250 -23.95 14.08 4.09
C HIS A 250 -23.26 14.03 2.72
N GLN A 251 -21.95 14.29 2.65
CA GLN A 251 -21.17 14.20 1.41
C GLN A 251 -20.69 12.76 1.10
N LEU A 252 -20.88 11.82 2.03
CA LEU A 252 -20.48 10.42 1.89
C LEU A 252 -21.53 9.59 1.09
N PRO A 253 -21.14 8.47 0.46
CA PRO A 253 -19.78 7.92 0.34
C PRO A 253 -18.94 8.65 -0.71
N LEU A 254 -17.63 8.58 -0.54
CA LEU A 254 -16.62 9.14 -1.45
C LEU A 254 -15.68 8.04 -1.92
N GLU A 255 -14.89 8.31 -2.94
CA GLU A 255 -13.70 7.52 -3.29
C GLU A 255 -12.46 8.40 -3.18
N GLY A 256 -11.37 7.87 -2.64
CA GLY A 256 -10.11 8.60 -2.55
C GLY A 256 -9.03 7.79 -1.86
N ILE A 257 -7.85 8.40 -1.73
CA ILE A 257 -6.75 7.84 -0.94
C ILE A 257 -6.92 8.34 0.49
N MET A 258 -7.10 7.40 1.42
CA MET A 258 -7.24 7.72 2.83
C MET A 258 -5.88 7.71 3.52
N LEU A 259 -5.62 8.76 4.28
CA LEU A 259 -4.54 8.82 5.26
C LEU A 259 -5.14 8.85 6.67
N ASP A 260 -4.74 7.92 7.51
CA ASP A 260 -4.99 7.97 8.95
C ASP A 260 -3.97 8.92 9.58
N VAL A 261 -4.46 9.96 10.26
CA VAL A 261 -3.61 10.97 10.91
C VAL A 261 -3.83 10.91 12.42
N CYS A 262 -2.77 10.54 13.12
CA CYS A 262 -2.74 10.48 14.58
C CYS A 262 -1.79 11.52 15.16
N GLY A 263 -2.32 12.42 16.00
CA GLY A 263 -1.56 13.41 16.76
C GLY A 263 -1.29 12.97 18.19
N TYR A 264 -0.09 13.27 18.68
CA TYR A 264 0.38 12.89 20.01
C TYR A 264 0.93 14.08 20.79
N GLU A 265 0.64 14.14 22.10
CA GLU A 265 1.08 15.22 23.00
C GLU A 265 2.49 15.00 23.56
N GLY A 266 3.00 13.77 23.49
CA GLY A 266 4.28 13.36 24.08
C GLY A 266 5.49 13.71 23.23
N LYS A 267 6.65 13.19 23.65
CA LYS A 267 7.87 13.25 22.81
C LYS A 267 7.91 12.01 21.94
N TYR A 268 8.26 12.21 20.67
CA TYR A 268 8.42 11.10 19.76
C TYR A 268 9.40 10.04 20.31
N SER A 269 8.97 8.78 20.25
CA SER A 269 9.79 7.62 20.54
C SER A 269 9.27 6.43 19.72
N GLU A 270 10.16 5.80 18.94
CA GLU A 270 9.83 4.63 18.11
C GLU A 270 9.25 3.43 18.89
N LYS A 271 9.41 3.40 20.22
CA LYS A 271 9.09 2.26 21.08
C LYS A 271 7.90 2.51 22.02
N SER A 272 7.33 3.71 22.03
CA SER A 272 6.24 4.06 22.95
C SER A 272 4.89 3.83 22.29
N GLN A 273 4.04 3.04 22.95
CA GLN A 273 2.62 2.92 22.61
C GLN A 273 1.86 4.10 23.24
N GLU A 274 2.07 5.30 22.70
CA GLU A 274 1.24 6.44 23.08
C GLU A 274 -0.17 6.27 22.48
N THR A 275 -1.19 6.74 23.20
CA THR A 275 -2.56 6.74 22.69
C THR A 275 -2.73 7.95 21.79
N CYS A 276 -3.30 7.73 20.60
CA CYS A 276 -3.63 8.78 19.65
C CYS A 276 -4.57 9.81 20.31
N ALA A 277 -4.08 11.02 20.56
CA ALA A 277 -4.81 12.09 21.23
C ALA A 277 -5.73 12.85 20.27
N LEU A 278 -5.34 12.89 18.99
CA LEU A 278 -6.11 13.44 17.89
C LEU A 278 -6.17 12.40 16.77
N ASN A 279 -7.37 11.99 16.37
CA ASN A 279 -7.58 11.06 15.27
C ASN A 279 -8.40 11.74 14.16
N GLN A 280 -7.82 11.84 12.97
CA GLN A 280 -8.42 12.45 11.79
C GLN A 280 -8.12 11.62 10.55
N HIS A 281 -9.03 11.65 9.57
CA HIS A 281 -8.80 11.05 8.26
C HIS A 281 -8.62 12.16 7.23
N PHE A 282 -7.50 12.13 6.51
CA PHE A 282 -7.25 13.02 5.38
C PHE A 282 -7.52 12.25 4.10
N LEU A 283 -8.27 12.85 3.18
CA LEU A 283 -8.66 12.23 1.93
C LEU A 283 -7.99 13.01 0.79
N LEU A 284 -7.16 12.32 0.01
CA LEU A 284 -6.54 12.82 -1.21
C LEU A 284 -7.31 12.29 -2.43
N ASP A 285 -7.23 13.00 -3.57
CA ASP A 285 -7.81 12.55 -4.85
C ASP A 285 -9.28 12.11 -4.75
N VAL A 286 -10.09 12.97 -4.12
CA VAL A 286 -11.48 12.63 -3.85
C VAL A 286 -12.30 12.73 -5.13
N SER A 287 -12.95 11.63 -5.50
CA SER A 287 -14.08 11.65 -6.42
C SER A 287 -15.34 11.15 -5.73
N PHE A 288 -16.47 11.46 -6.33
CA PHE A 288 -17.73 10.83 -5.97
C PHE A 288 -17.86 9.58 -6.83
N PRO A 289 -18.22 8.42 -6.26
CA PRO A 289 -18.48 7.24 -7.07
C PRO A 289 -19.62 7.56 -8.04
N GLU A 290 -19.44 7.23 -9.32
CA GLU A 290 -20.51 7.28 -10.30
C GLU A 290 -21.57 6.26 -9.88
N GLN A 291 -22.71 6.75 -9.39
CA GLN A 291 -23.86 5.92 -9.07
C GLN A 291 -24.92 6.17 -10.12
N GLU A 292 -25.46 5.10 -10.69
CA GLU A 292 -26.66 5.17 -11.51
C GLU A 292 -27.76 5.83 -10.67
N VAL A 293 -28.39 6.86 -11.22
CA VAL A 293 -29.43 7.62 -10.53
C VAL A 293 -30.74 6.82 -10.58
N THR A 294 -31.20 6.36 -9.43
CA THR A 294 -32.41 5.55 -9.29
C THR A 294 -33.42 6.23 -8.38
N GLU A 295 -34.68 5.80 -8.45
CA GLU A 295 -35.73 6.24 -7.51
C GLU A 295 -35.31 5.98 -6.05
N GLU A 296 -34.58 4.89 -5.80
CA GLU A 296 -34.17 4.48 -4.46
C GLU A 296 -33.06 5.36 -3.85
N ASN A 297 -32.17 5.94 -4.68
CA ASN A 297 -31.02 6.71 -4.19
C ASN A 297 -31.12 8.23 -4.42
N ILE A 298 -32.18 8.72 -5.09
CA ILE A 298 -32.27 10.13 -5.48
C ILE A 298 -32.26 11.09 -4.30
N ILE A 299 -32.88 10.70 -3.18
CA ILE A 299 -32.91 11.49 -1.95
C ILE A 299 -31.53 11.52 -1.31
N ASP A 300 -30.84 10.38 -1.26
CA ASP A 300 -29.49 10.31 -0.70
C ASP A 300 -28.49 11.12 -1.54
N LEU A 301 -28.63 11.11 -2.87
CA LEU A 301 -27.85 11.96 -3.78
C LEU A 301 -28.16 13.45 -3.56
N ALA A 302 -29.44 13.81 -3.43
CA ALA A 302 -29.86 15.19 -3.17
C ALA A 302 -29.36 15.73 -1.83
N ARG A 303 -29.34 14.89 -0.79
CA ARG A 303 -28.83 15.22 0.55
C ARG A 303 -27.33 15.49 0.56
N ARG A 304 -26.60 15.33 -0.55
CA ARG A 304 -25.23 15.84 -0.66
C ARG A 304 -25.19 17.37 -0.70
N ASP A 305 -26.28 18.02 -1.12
CA ASP A 305 -26.42 19.47 -0.99
C ASP A 305 -26.63 19.87 0.48
N ARG A 306 -25.90 20.89 0.94
CA ARG A 306 -25.88 21.33 2.33
C ARG A 306 -27.25 21.79 2.81
N GLU A 307 -27.94 22.63 2.03
CA GLU A 307 -29.22 23.20 2.45
C GLU A 307 -30.33 22.15 2.51
N ILE A 308 -30.31 21.22 1.54
CA ILE A 308 -31.19 20.06 1.54
C ILE A 308 -30.92 19.18 2.76
N ASN A 309 -29.66 18.87 3.07
CA ASN A 309 -29.36 18.06 4.24
C ASN A 309 -29.74 18.74 5.57
N GLU A 310 -29.45 20.03 5.71
CA GLU A 310 -29.87 20.83 6.88
C GLU A 310 -31.40 20.77 7.06
N TRP A 311 -32.16 20.78 5.96
CA TRP A 311 -33.59 20.56 6.02
C TRP A 311 -33.94 19.17 6.57
N PHE A 312 -33.35 18.09 6.04
CA PHE A 312 -33.60 16.74 6.54
C PHE A 312 -33.19 16.55 8.02
N GLU A 313 -32.09 17.15 8.47
CA GLU A 313 -31.66 17.11 9.87
C GLU A 313 -32.64 17.80 10.81
N ASN A 314 -33.36 18.82 10.33
CA ASN A 314 -34.40 19.49 11.09
C ASN A 314 -35.74 18.73 11.08
N HIS A 315 -35.89 17.76 10.18
CA HIS A 315 -37.14 17.08 9.85
C HIS A 315 -37.07 15.55 10.01
N THR A 316 -36.04 15.01 10.69
CA THR A 316 -35.91 13.57 10.95
C THR A 316 -35.28 13.30 12.32
N GLY A 317 -35.55 12.12 12.89
CA GLY A 317 -34.94 11.72 14.17
C GLY A 317 -35.35 12.64 15.32
N GLU A 318 -34.45 12.85 16.29
CA GLU A 318 -34.73 13.60 17.52
C GLU A 318 -35.11 15.08 17.28
N SER A 319 -34.85 15.63 16.09
CA SER A 319 -35.28 16.99 15.75
C SER A 319 -36.80 17.13 15.66
N VAL A 320 -37.47 16.02 15.30
CA VAL A 320 -38.92 15.91 15.08
C VAL A 320 -39.66 15.62 16.37
N GLY A 321 -39.03 14.94 17.32
CA GLY A 321 -39.66 14.63 18.59
C GLY A 321 -38.75 13.93 19.59
N THR A 322 -39.13 14.00 20.86
CA THR A 322 -38.44 13.35 21.97
C THR A 322 -39.45 12.69 22.92
N GLU A 323 -39.01 11.66 23.63
CA GLU A 323 -39.73 11.06 24.75
C GLU A 323 -39.03 11.48 26.05
N GLU A 324 -39.75 12.18 26.93
CA GLU A 324 -39.23 12.63 28.22
C GLU A 324 -40.17 12.19 29.35
N ASN A 325 -39.68 11.35 30.26
CA ASN A 325 -40.44 10.87 31.42
C ASN A 325 -41.79 10.22 31.08
N GLY A 326 -41.88 9.52 29.93
CA GLY A 326 -43.10 8.88 29.45
C GLY A 326 -44.10 9.83 28.78
N VAL A 327 -43.72 11.09 28.54
CA VAL A 327 -44.46 12.06 27.74
C VAL A 327 -43.85 12.11 26.34
N TYR A 328 -44.69 11.98 25.31
CA TYR A 328 -44.27 12.04 23.91
C TYR A 328 -44.44 13.44 23.36
N ILE A 329 -43.36 14.02 22.86
CA ILE A 329 -43.32 15.39 22.37
C ILE A 329 -42.95 15.37 20.90
N LEU A 330 -43.75 16.03 20.05
CA LEU A 330 -43.40 16.31 18.66
C LEU A 330 -43.19 17.81 18.47
N LYS A 331 -42.28 18.17 17.58
CA LYS A 331 -42.02 19.55 17.19
C LYS A 331 -42.91 19.90 16.00
N LYS A 332 -43.81 20.88 16.15
CA LYS A 332 -44.63 21.45 15.06
C LYS A 332 -44.32 22.94 14.96
N ASP A 333 -43.87 23.41 13.79
CA ASP A 333 -43.42 24.80 13.58
C ASP A 333 -42.38 25.26 14.62
N GLY A 334 -41.43 24.39 14.96
CA GLY A 334 -40.42 24.67 15.97
C GLY A 334 -40.92 24.65 17.43
N LYS A 335 -42.20 24.35 17.67
CA LYS A 335 -42.81 24.30 19.01
C LYS A 335 -43.06 22.87 19.47
N ASN A 336 -42.74 22.61 20.72
CA ASN A 336 -43.02 21.33 21.36
C ASN A 336 -44.51 21.18 21.62
N VAL A 337 -45.09 20.09 21.11
CA VAL A 337 -46.49 19.70 21.27
C VAL A 337 -46.52 18.31 21.88
N GLU A 338 -47.15 18.18 23.04
CA GLU A 338 -47.41 16.87 23.64
C GLU A 338 -48.43 16.11 22.79
N VAL A 339 -48.12 14.87 22.46
CA VAL A 339 -48.95 13.98 21.66
C VAL A 339 -49.11 12.63 22.34
N ASN A 340 -50.02 11.80 21.84
CA ASN A 340 -50.12 10.42 22.28
C ASN A 340 -49.04 9.54 21.62
N GLN A 341 -48.82 8.36 22.18
CA GLN A 341 -47.82 7.41 21.69
C GLN A 341 -48.04 7.00 20.22
N ASP A 342 -49.30 6.85 19.80
CA ASP A 342 -49.61 6.42 18.43
C ASP A 342 -49.21 7.52 17.43
N GLU A 343 -49.56 8.77 17.70
CA GLU A 343 -49.16 9.94 16.88
C GLU A 343 -47.64 10.09 16.84
N TYR A 344 -46.96 9.89 17.97
CA TYR A 344 -45.49 9.89 18.04
C TYR A 344 -44.90 8.78 17.16
N VAL A 345 -45.34 7.53 17.31
CA VAL A 345 -44.83 6.40 16.54
C VAL A 345 -45.11 6.57 15.04
N THR A 346 -46.30 7.06 14.67
CA THR A 346 -46.65 7.38 13.28
C THR A 346 -45.74 8.45 12.71
N ALA A 347 -45.45 9.51 13.47
CA ALA A 347 -44.56 10.57 13.04
C ALA A 347 -43.15 10.07 12.71
N PHE A 348 -42.61 9.05 13.39
CA PHE A 348 -41.30 8.50 13.06
C PHE A 348 -41.29 7.39 12.00
N LYS A 349 -42.41 6.67 11.82
CA LYS A 349 -42.49 5.53 10.89
C LYS A 349 -42.88 5.93 9.46
N GLU A 350 -43.70 6.97 9.32
CA GLU A 350 -44.36 7.28 8.05
C GLU A 350 -43.80 8.55 7.38
N THR A 351 -42.73 9.14 7.93
CA THR A 351 -42.20 10.43 7.45
C THR A 351 -40.68 10.40 7.29
N PRO A 352 -40.11 11.17 6.33
CA PRO A 352 -40.81 12.10 5.44
C PRO A 352 -41.58 11.38 4.32
N TYR A 353 -42.69 11.97 3.89
CA TYR A 353 -43.43 11.52 2.70
C TYR A 353 -42.66 11.95 1.46
N VAL A 354 -42.35 10.99 0.59
CA VAL A 354 -41.58 11.25 -0.62
C VAL A 354 -42.42 10.88 -1.85
N THR A 355 -42.61 11.83 -2.75
CA THR A 355 -43.18 11.58 -4.08
C THR A 355 -42.10 11.84 -5.12
N ILE A 356 -41.81 10.85 -5.96
CA ILE A 356 -40.75 10.93 -6.97
C ILE A 356 -41.38 10.87 -8.36
N ASN A 357 -41.02 11.81 -9.21
CA ASN A 357 -41.39 11.84 -10.63
C ASN A 357 -40.15 11.89 -11.50
N GLN A 358 -40.05 11.00 -12.49
CA GLN A 358 -38.94 10.96 -13.44
C GLN A 358 -39.33 11.60 -14.78
N THR A 359 -38.41 12.38 -15.34
CA THR A 359 -38.44 12.82 -16.75
C THR A 359 -37.19 12.31 -17.47
N GLU A 360 -37.07 12.57 -18.78
CA GLU A 360 -35.91 12.15 -19.59
C GLU A 360 -34.57 12.71 -19.07
N HIS A 361 -34.57 13.89 -18.43
CA HIS A 361 -33.33 14.58 -18.05
C HIS A 361 -33.19 14.85 -16.54
N PHE A 362 -34.27 14.74 -15.78
CA PHE A 362 -34.26 15.03 -14.35
C PHE A 362 -35.31 14.25 -13.58
N TRP A 363 -35.02 14.05 -12.30
CA TRP A 363 -35.94 13.61 -11.27
C TRP A 363 -36.46 14.82 -10.49
N ILE A 364 -37.74 14.78 -10.12
CA ILE A 364 -38.34 15.71 -9.17
C ILE A 364 -38.76 14.90 -7.95
N ALA A 365 -38.18 15.22 -6.79
CA ALA A 365 -38.57 14.65 -5.51
C ALA A 365 -39.28 15.72 -4.68
N GLU A 366 -40.55 15.48 -4.38
CA GLU A 366 -41.30 16.27 -3.40
C GLU A 366 -41.27 15.54 -2.06
N VAL A 367 -40.67 16.19 -1.07
CA VAL A 367 -40.50 15.66 0.27
C VAL A 367 -41.30 16.53 1.24
N GLU A 368 -42.18 15.91 2.01
CA GLU A 368 -43.00 16.58 3.01
C GLU A 368 -42.83 15.95 4.39
N GLN A 369 -42.55 16.81 5.37
CA GLN A 369 -42.52 16.46 6.77
C GLN A 369 -43.29 17.53 7.57
N PRO A 370 -44.48 17.22 8.10
CA PRO A 370 -45.27 18.18 8.89
C PRO A 370 -44.70 18.49 10.29
N TYR A 371 -43.61 17.83 10.69
CA TYR A 371 -42.97 17.98 12.00
C TYR A 371 -41.53 18.48 11.88
N GLY A 372 -41.11 19.37 12.78
CA GLY A 372 -39.80 20.04 12.71
C GLY A 372 -39.96 21.55 12.59
N TYR A 373 -39.05 22.19 11.88
CA TYR A 373 -39.03 23.63 11.66
C TYR A 373 -39.53 23.95 10.26
N ALA A 374 -40.56 24.79 10.13
CA ALA A 374 -40.95 25.30 8.82
C ALA A 374 -39.73 25.83 8.05
N PRO A 375 -39.60 25.59 6.74
CA PRO A 375 -40.61 25.07 5.80
C PRO A 375 -40.80 23.54 5.87
N HIS A 376 -42.03 23.04 5.73
CA HIS A 376 -42.38 21.61 5.91
C HIS A 376 -42.31 20.79 4.63
N ARG A 377 -42.08 21.44 3.48
CA ARG A 377 -41.96 20.77 2.21
C ARG A 377 -40.73 21.28 1.46
N ILE A 378 -40.05 20.37 0.79
CA ILE A 378 -39.00 20.68 -0.18
C ILE A 378 -39.29 19.97 -1.49
N GLU A 379 -39.23 20.71 -2.59
CA GLU A 379 -39.22 20.17 -3.94
C GLU A 379 -37.78 20.20 -4.45
N ILE A 380 -37.23 19.06 -4.83
CA ILE A 380 -35.83 18.90 -5.23
C ILE A 380 -35.79 18.42 -6.67
N LYS A 381 -35.02 19.12 -7.51
CA LYS A 381 -34.77 18.74 -8.89
C LYS A 381 -33.35 18.22 -9.04
N VAL A 382 -33.20 16.98 -9.51
CA VAL A 382 -31.90 16.31 -9.64
C VAL A 382 -31.68 15.85 -11.08
N ASN A 383 -30.47 16.02 -11.61
CA ASN A 383 -30.13 15.56 -12.95
C ASN A 383 -30.11 14.03 -13.03
N ALA A 384 -30.79 13.45 -14.02
CA ALA A 384 -30.98 12.00 -14.13
C ALA A 384 -29.73 11.21 -14.54
N GLU A 385 -28.72 11.87 -15.10
CA GLU A 385 -27.46 11.21 -15.50
C GLU A 385 -26.40 11.33 -14.41
N THR A 386 -26.31 12.49 -13.77
CA THR A 386 -25.19 12.84 -12.86
C THR A 386 -25.54 12.79 -11.38
N GLY A 387 -26.83 12.73 -11.04
CA GLY A 387 -27.28 12.77 -9.64
C GLY A 387 -27.09 14.13 -8.96
N LYS A 388 -26.64 15.16 -9.69
CA LYS A 388 -26.42 16.50 -9.14
C LYS A 388 -27.73 17.25 -9.00
N VAL A 389 -27.90 17.94 -7.87
CA VAL A 389 -29.01 18.87 -7.63
C VAL A 389 -28.93 20.01 -8.65
N ILE A 390 -30.01 20.21 -9.39
CA ILE A 390 -30.18 21.29 -10.37
C ILE A 390 -30.80 22.51 -9.68
N ASP A 391 -31.83 22.29 -8.86
CA ASP A 391 -32.62 23.33 -8.21
C ASP A 391 -33.39 22.75 -7.02
N TYR A 392 -33.81 23.58 -6.08
CA TYR A 392 -34.72 23.19 -5.00
C TYR A 392 -35.55 24.36 -4.48
N PHE A 393 -36.75 24.05 -4.00
CA PHE A 393 -37.69 25.04 -3.46
C PHE A 393 -38.25 24.57 -2.13
N PHE A 394 -38.02 25.36 -1.10
CA PHE A 394 -38.67 25.20 0.19
C PHE A 394 -40.07 25.84 0.18
N ARG A 395 -41.07 25.12 0.71
CA ARG A 395 -42.48 25.55 0.73
C ARG A 395 -43.12 25.45 2.10
#